data_AF-A0A7J4GFX9-F1
#
_entry.id   AF-A0A7J4GFX9-F1
#
_cell.length_a   1.000
_cell.length_b   1.000
_cell.length_c   1.000
_cell.angle_alpha   90.00
_cell.angle_beta   90.00
_cell.angle_gamma   90.00
#
_symmetry.space_group_name_H-M   'P 1'
#
loop_
_entity.id
_entity.type
_entity.pdbx_description
1 polymer ?
#
loop_
_entity_poly.entity_id
_entity_poly.type
_entity_poly.pdbx_seq_one_letter_code
_entity_poly.pdbx_strand_id
1 'polypeptide(L)' 'GEKGYYTMNDSWYDEYMFEIACPSAYLSDEMSAGLDTEPIVLPAWDPMGSLAS' A
#
# COMPACT_ATOMS: atom_id res chain seq x y z
N GLY A 1 10.35 4.60 -19.96
CA GLY A 1 10.46 5.66 -18.94
C GLY A 1 11.26 6.81 -19.50
N GLU A 2 10.97 8.02 -19.06
CA GLU A 2 11.74 9.22 -19.41
C GLU A 2 12.71 9.55 -18.27
N LYS A 3 14.01 9.53 -18.55
CA LYS A 3 15.06 9.85 -17.55
C LYS A 3 14.97 9.01 -16.26
N GLY A 4 14.53 7.75 -16.38
CA GLY A 4 14.34 6.85 -15.22
C GLY A 4 12.99 6.99 -14.52
N TYR A 5 12.12 7.91 -14.95
CA TYR A 5 10.76 8.04 -14.46
C TYR A 5 9.78 7.25 -15.34
N TYR A 6 8.78 6.67 -14.70
CA TYR A 6 7.66 6.02 -15.37
C TYR A 6 6.41 6.86 -15.15
N THR A 7 5.59 6.99 -16.18
CA THR A 7 4.29 7.67 -16.08
C THR A 7 3.24 6.60 -15.90
N MET A 8 2.42 6.77 -14.87
CA MET A 8 1.32 5.90 -14.54
C MET A 8 0.02 6.67 -14.74
N ASN A 9 -0.92 6.10 -15.49
CA ASN A 9 -2.25 6.69 -15.60
C ASN A 9 -3.13 6.23 -14.43
N ASP A 10 -4.18 6.99 -14.15
CA ASP A 10 -5.08 6.78 -13.01
C ASP A 10 -5.74 5.40 -13.06
N SER A 11 -6.24 4.99 -14.24
CA SER A 11 -6.86 3.67 -14.45
C SER A 11 -5.93 2.49 -14.15
N TRP A 12 -4.63 2.65 -14.38
CA TRP A 12 -3.66 1.60 -14.08
C TRP A 12 -3.33 1.59 -12.58
N TYR A 13 -3.28 2.75 -11.93
CA TYR A 13 -3.08 2.84 -10.49
C TYR A 13 -4.21 2.13 -9.73
N ASP A 14 -5.45 2.39 -10.13
CA ASP A 14 -6.63 1.78 -9.50
C ASP A 14 -6.64 0.24 -9.61
N GLU A 15 -6.17 -0.32 -10.72
CA GLU A 15 -6.20 -1.76 -10.96
C GLU A 15 -4.97 -2.52 -10.41
N TYR A 16 -3.79 -1.89 -10.39
CA TYR A 16 -2.53 -2.60 -10.19
C TYR A 16 -1.69 -2.10 -9.01
N MET A 17 -2.09 -1.02 -8.34
CA MET A 17 -1.43 -0.57 -7.11
C MET A 17 -2.07 -1.20 -5.89
N PHE A 18 -1.27 -1.81 -5.02
CA PHE A 18 -1.76 -2.48 -3.81
C PHE A 18 -1.42 -1.72 -2.52
N GLU A 19 -0.26 -1.05 -2.46
CA GLU A 19 0.23 -0.43 -1.23
C GLU A 19 0.95 0.90 -1.49
N ILE A 20 0.86 1.81 -0.52
CA ILE A 20 1.66 3.03 -0.44
C ILE A 20 2.22 3.20 0.97
N ALA A 21 3.31 3.95 1.08
CA ALA A 21 3.82 4.44 2.36
C ALA A 21 3.67 5.97 2.41
N CYS A 22 3.07 6.47 3.48
CA CYS A 22 2.98 7.90 3.76
C CYS A 22 3.29 8.19 5.23
N PRO A 23 3.72 9.42 5.59
CA PRO A 23 3.83 9.82 6.98
C PRO A 23 2.49 9.68 7.71
N SER A 24 2.51 9.13 8.93
CA SER A 24 1.29 8.93 9.74
C SER A 24 0.52 10.22 10.03
N ALA A 25 1.19 11.38 9.96
CA ALA A 25 0.56 12.68 10.10
C ALA A 25 -0.51 13.00 9.02
N TYR A 26 -0.57 12.23 7.93
CA TYR A 26 -1.59 12.37 6.90
C TYR A 26 -2.80 11.45 7.10
N LEU A 27 -2.77 10.56 8.10
CA LEU A 27 -3.88 9.65 8.39
C LEU A 27 -5.02 10.42 9.06
N SER A 28 -6.27 10.01 8.77
CA SER A 28 -7.41 10.44 9.58
C SER A 28 -7.33 9.82 10.98
N ASP A 29 -8.11 10.38 11.92
CA ASP A 29 -8.22 9.82 13.26
C ASP A 29 -8.72 8.36 13.23
N GLU A 30 -9.63 8.03 12.31
CA GLU A 30 -10.15 6.68 12.10
C GLU A 30 -9.06 5.71 11.62
N MET A 31 -8.27 6.10 10.61
CA MET A 31 -7.19 5.27 10.09
C MET A 31 -6.09 5.07 11.14
N SER A 32 -5.78 6.11 11.91
CA SER A 32 -4.79 6.04 12.98
C SER A 32 -5.22 5.09 14.09
N ALA A 33 -6.49 5.13 14.50
CA ALA A 33 -7.04 4.20 15.48
C ALA A 33 -6.99 2.73 15.01
N GLY A 34 -7.05 2.49 13.70
CA GLY A 34 -6.89 1.16 13.12
C GLY A 34 -5.52 0.53 13.40
N LEU A 35 -4.46 1.34 13.59
CA LEU A 35 -3.11 0.87 13.89
C LEU A 35 -2.98 0.24 15.29
N ASP A 36 -3.89 0.57 16.20
CA ASP A 36 -3.91 0.05 17.57
C ASP A 36 -4.74 -1.25 17.70
N THR A 37 -5.27 -1.76 16.59
CA THR A 37 -6.07 -2.99 16.58
C THR A 37 -5.21 -4.25 16.46
N GLU A 38 -5.76 -5.40 16.87
CA GLU A 38 -5.06 -6.68 16.72
C GLU A 38 -4.90 -7.02 15.22
N PRO A 39 -3.67 -7.19 14.72
CA PRO A 39 -3.42 -7.44 13.31
C PRO A 39 -3.92 -8.84 12.88
N ILE A 40 -4.48 -8.92 11.67
CA ILE A 40 -4.82 -10.21 11.07
C ILE A 40 -3.55 -10.84 10.51
N VAL A 41 -3.15 -11.97 11.09
CA VAL A 41 -1.99 -12.73 10.60
C VAL A 41 -2.37 -13.49 9.34
N LEU A 42 -1.81 -13.06 8.20
CA LEU A 42 -1.99 -13.72 6.91
C LEU A 42 -1.11 -14.98 6.80
N PRO A 43 -1.53 -16.00 6.05
CA PRO A 43 -0.70 -17.16 5.78
C PRO A 43 0.55 -16.78 4.98
N ALA A 44 1.63 -17.56 5.12
CA ALA A 44 2.93 -17.23 4.53
C ALA A 44 2.93 -17.15 2.98
N TRP A 45 1.92 -17.69 2.31
CA TRP A 45 1.77 -17.67 0.85
C TRP A 45 0.76 -16.63 0.36
N ASP A 46 0.31 -15.72 1.23
CA ASP A 46 -0.61 -14.67 0.85
C ASP A 46 0.02 -13.73 -0.20
N PRO A 47 -0.69 -13.39 -1.30
CA PRO A 47 -0.14 -12.54 -2.35
C PRO A 47 0.27 -11.14 -1.87
N MET A 48 -0.24 -10.66 -0.73
CA MET A 48 0.19 -9.37 -0.15
C MET A 48 1.62 -9.39 0.38
N GLY A 49 2.20 -10.57 0.66
CA GLY A 49 3.62 -10.68 0.99
C GLY A 49 4.57 -10.63 -0.22
N SER A 50 4.05 -10.72 -1.45
CA SER A 50 4.88 -10.95 -2.65
C SER A 50 5.53 -9.68 -3.25
N LEU A 51 5.10 -8.49 -2.82
CA LEU A 51 5.54 -7.22 -3.41
C LEU A 51 6.91 -6.73 -2.90
N ALA A 52 7.44 -7.33 -1.83
CA ALA A 52 8.67 -6.89 -1.16
C ALA A 52 9.86 -7.87 -1.28
N SER A 53 9.77 -8.91 -2.11
CA SER A 53 10.84 -9.91 -2.32
C SER A 53 11.89 -9.50 -3.34
#